data_AF-I1X840-F1
#
_entry.id   AF-I1X840-F1
#
_cell.length_a   1.000
_cell.length_b   1.000
_cell.length_c   1.000
_cell.angle_alpha   90.00
_cell.angle_beta   90.00
_cell.angle_gamma   90.00
#
_symmetry.space_group_name_H-M   'P 1'
#
loop_
_entity.id
_entity.type
_entity.pdbx_description
1 polymer ?
#
loop_
_entity_poly.entity_id
_entity_poly.type
_entity_poly.pdbx_seq_one_letter_code
_entity_poly.pdbx_strand_id
1 'polypeptide(L)' 'FYIPRDADGNFINYESAGDGYSDMLEVMKTLTPTHEVFNGAVGALTGENALTANVGETVLILHSQANRDTRPHLIGG' A
#
# COMPACT_ATOMS: atom_id res chain seq x y z
N PHE A 1 -2.49 -3.83 -1.83
CA PHE A 1 -3.64 -4.60 -1.29
C PHE A 1 -4.70 -4.82 -2.36
N TYR A 2 -5.33 -6.00 -2.32
CA TYR A 2 -6.44 -6.40 -3.18
C TYR A 2 -7.64 -6.72 -2.29
N ILE A 3 -8.41 -5.69 -1.90
CA ILE A 3 -9.51 -5.81 -0.95
C ILE A 3 -10.85 -5.89 -1.71
N PRO A 4 -11.65 -6.96 -1.54
CA PRO A 4 -12.96 -7.10 -2.17
C PRO A 4 -13.95 -6.00 -1.80
N ARG A 5 -14.92 -5.76 -2.69
CA ARG A 5 -16.05 -4.86 -2.48
C ARG A 5 -17.38 -5.62 -2.58
N ASP A 6 -18.37 -5.19 -1.81
CA ASP A 6 -19.74 -5.69 -1.89
C ASP A 6 -20.51 -5.11 -3.10
N ALA A 7 -21.78 -5.50 -3.24
CA ALA A 7 -22.65 -5.05 -4.32
C ALA A 7 -22.92 -3.53 -4.30
N ASP A 8 -22.81 -2.90 -3.14
CA ASP A 8 -22.98 -1.45 -2.97
C ASP A 8 -21.65 -0.69 -3.15
N GLY A 9 -20.54 -1.40 -3.34
CA GLY A 9 -19.22 -0.85 -3.58
C GLY A 9 -18.39 -0.58 -2.32
N ASN A 10 -18.85 -1.01 -1.14
CA ASN A 10 -18.10 -0.88 0.12
C ASN A 10 -17.05 -1.98 0.24
N PHE A 11 -15.92 -1.70 0.91
CA PHE A 11 -14.93 -2.74 1.20
C PHE A 11 -15.46 -3.73 2.24
N ILE A 12 -15.21 -5.02 2.00
CA ILE A 12 -15.67 -6.10 2.88
C ILE A 12 -14.69 -6.29 4.03
N ASN A 13 -15.22 -6.43 5.26
CA ASN A 13 -14.48 -6.89 6.42
C ASN A 13 -14.78 -8.36 6.70
N TYR A 14 -13.75 -9.11 7.07
CA TYR A 14 -13.83 -10.54 7.35
C TYR A 14 -13.48 -10.81 8.82
N GLU A 15 -14.10 -11.83 9.43
CA GLU A 15 -13.87 -12.17 10.84
C GLU A 15 -12.49 -12.82 11.06
N SER A 16 -12.04 -13.60 10.09
CA SER A 16 -10.71 -14.23 10.09
C SER A 16 -10.00 -14.05 8.75
N ALA A 17 -8.69 -14.31 8.76
CA ALA A 17 -7.87 -14.25 7.55
C ALA A 17 -8.30 -15.26 6.47
N GLY A 18 -8.92 -16.39 6.86
CA GLY A 18 -9.34 -17.43 5.92
C GLY A 18 -10.61 -17.08 5.14
N ASP A 19 -11.51 -16.31 5.75
CA ASP A 19 -12.85 -16.10 5.21
C ASP A 19 -12.84 -15.29 3.91
N GLY A 20 -11.87 -14.38 3.75
CA GLY A 20 -11.73 -13.55 2.56
C GLY A 20 -10.88 -14.14 1.44
N TYR A 21 -10.34 -15.36 1.59
CA TYR A 21 -9.31 -15.89 0.68
C TYR A 21 -9.81 -15.98 -0.77
N SER A 22 -10.99 -16.57 -0.99
CA SER A 22 -11.56 -16.73 -2.34
C SER A 22 -11.83 -15.38 -3.01
N ASP A 23 -12.43 -14.45 -2.29
CA ASP A 23 -12.78 -13.14 -2.83
C ASP A 23 -11.53 -12.32 -3.16
N MET A 24 -10.51 -12.35 -2.28
CA MET A 24 -9.23 -11.70 -2.53
C MET A 24 -8.53 -12.27 -3.77
N LEU A 25 -8.59 -13.59 -3.99
CA LEU A 25 -8.03 -14.21 -5.20
C LEU A 25 -8.70 -13.68 -6.47
N GLU A 26 -10.02 -13.48 -6.46
CA GLU A 26 -10.72 -12.91 -7.62
C GLU A 26 -10.28 -11.47 -7.89
N VAL A 27 -10.12 -10.64 -6.85
CA VAL A 27 -9.60 -9.28 -7.01
C VAL A 27 -8.14 -9.27 -7.49
N MET A 28 -7.28 -10.15 -6.97
CA MET A 28 -5.88 -10.28 -7.40
C MET A 28 -5.74 -10.62 -8.89
N LYS A 29 -6.61 -11.49 -9.43
CA LYS A 29 -6.60 -11.88 -10.85
C LYS A 29 -6.87 -10.70 -11.80
N THR A 30 -7.48 -9.61 -11.32
CA THR A 30 -7.68 -8.38 -12.10
C THR A 30 -6.39 -7.60 -12.33
N LEU A 31 -5.32 -7.93 -11.59
CA LEU A 31 -4.04 -7.21 -11.57
C LEU A 31 -4.15 -5.72 -11.20
N THR A 32 -5.31 -5.33 -10.66
CA THR A 32 -5.63 -3.95 -10.29
C THR A 32 -5.72 -3.84 -8.76
N PRO A 33 -4.66 -3.36 -8.10
CA PRO A 33 -4.66 -3.21 -6.65
C PRO A 33 -5.69 -2.14 -6.24
N THR A 34 -6.41 -2.41 -5.16
CA THR A 34 -7.33 -1.43 -4.56
C THR A 34 -6.60 -0.35 -3.77
N HIS A 35 -5.44 -0.68 -3.21
CA HIS A 35 -4.60 0.24 -2.45
C HIS A 35 -3.14 -0.09 -2.67
N GLU A 36 -2.32 0.90 -3.00
CA GLU A 36 -0.85 0.81 -3.00
C GLU A 36 -0.35 1.82 -1.98
N VAL A 37 0.30 1.35 -0.91
CA VAL A 37 0.64 2.19 0.24
C VAL A 37 2.04 1.88 0.76
N PHE A 38 2.69 2.87 1.35
CA PHE A 38 3.92 2.66 2.11
C PHE A 38 3.61 2.24 3.55
N ASN A 39 4.47 1.39 4.11
CA ASN A 39 4.46 0.98 5.51
C ASN A 39 3.09 0.54 6.08
N GLY A 40 2.24 -0.04 5.23
CA GLY A 40 1.02 -0.72 5.65
C GLY A 40 -0.27 0.11 5.67
N ALA A 41 -0.23 1.44 5.50
CA ALA A 41 -1.45 2.28 5.49
C ALA A 41 -1.31 3.55 4.64
N VAL A 42 -2.45 4.09 4.19
CA VAL A 42 -2.49 5.41 3.54
C VAL A 42 -1.98 6.46 4.53
N GLY A 43 -0.99 7.24 4.12
CA GLY A 43 -0.41 8.29 4.96
C GLY A 43 0.51 7.80 6.08
N ALA A 44 0.91 6.52 6.10
CA ALA A 44 1.75 5.96 7.17
C ALA A 44 3.06 6.72 7.41
N LEU A 45 3.64 7.34 6.37
CA LEU A 45 4.87 8.14 6.43
C LEU A 45 4.61 9.64 6.27
N THR A 46 3.54 10.14 6.87
CA THR A 46 3.11 11.56 6.78
C THR A 46 2.77 12.13 8.16
N GLY A 47 2.57 13.45 8.24
CA GLY A 47 2.23 14.14 9.48
C GLY A 47 3.32 13.97 10.54
N GLU A 48 2.93 13.52 11.74
CA GLU A 48 3.86 13.24 12.84
C GLU A 48 4.84 12.11 12.52
N ASN A 49 4.52 11.23 11.56
CA ASN A 49 5.35 10.11 11.11
C ASN A 49 6.15 10.44 9.83
N ALA A 50 6.23 11.72 9.44
CA ALA A 50 6.98 12.12 8.26
C ALA A 50 8.47 11.77 8.40
N LEU A 51 9.08 11.35 7.29
CA LEU A 51 10.53 11.20 7.23
C LEU A 51 11.19 12.57 7.37
N THR A 52 12.23 12.65 8.20
CA THR A 52 12.98 13.89 8.46
C THR A 52 14.44 13.76 8.03
N ALA A 53 15.03 14.85 7.59
CA ALA A 53 16.46 15.00 7.34
C ALA A 53 16.85 16.47 7.51
N ASN A 54 18.13 16.77 7.71
CA ASN A 54 18.64 18.14 7.75
C ASN A 54 19.37 18.52 6.45
N VAL A 55 19.49 19.83 6.18
CA VAL A 55 20.30 20.31 5.05
C VAL A 55 21.75 19.86 5.24
N GLY A 56 22.31 19.25 4.20
CA GLY A 56 23.66 18.69 4.20
C GLY A 56 23.76 17.25 4.69
N GLU A 57 22.66 16.66 5.15
CA GLU A 57 22.60 15.24 5.52
C GLU A 57 22.43 14.36 4.27
N THR A 58 23.17 13.26 4.21
CA THR A 58 23.00 12.23 3.18
C THR A 58 22.18 11.09 3.76
N VAL A 59 21.04 10.78 3.12
CA VAL A 59 20.12 9.73 3.56
C VAL A 59 20.07 8.60 2.55
N LEU A 60 20.15 7.35 3.03
CA LEU A 60 19.89 6.16 2.22
C LEU A 60 18.42 5.76 2.34
N ILE A 61 17.69 5.77 1.21
CA ILE A 61 16.29 5.34 1.15
C ILE A 61 16.22 3.96 0.51
N LEU A 62 15.99 2.93 1.33
CA LEU A 62 15.72 1.58 0.83
C LEU A 62 14.24 1.45 0.47
N HIS A 63 13.96 1.01 -0.75
CA HIS A 63 12.61 0.82 -1.26
C HIS A 63 12.44 -0.61 -1.75
N SER A 64 11.40 -1.30 -1.29
CA SER A 64 11.08 -2.67 -1.71
C SER A 64 9.64 -2.77 -2.20
N GLN A 65 9.44 -3.63 -3.19
CA GLN A 65 8.13 -4.04 -3.69
C GLN A 65 8.28 -5.49 -4.15
N ALA A 66 7.52 -6.40 -3.54
CA ALA A 66 7.69 -7.84 -3.74
C ALA A 66 6.83 -8.44 -4.87
N ASN A 67 5.79 -7.76 -5.35
CA ASN A 67 4.75 -8.33 -6.21
C ASN A 67 4.44 -7.52 -7.49
N ARG A 68 4.79 -6.23 -7.53
CA ARG A 68 4.42 -5.32 -8.62
C ARG A 68 5.46 -4.22 -8.77
N ASP A 69 5.79 -3.87 -10.00
CA ASP A 69 6.73 -2.79 -10.26
C ASP A 69 6.29 -1.46 -9.63
N THR A 70 7.28 -0.72 -9.14
CA THR A 70 7.14 0.62 -8.58
C THR A 70 8.23 1.54 -9.14
N ARG A 71 7.97 2.84 -9.14
CA ARG A 71 8.87 3.88 -9.67
C ARG A 71 9.04 4.97 -8.61
N PRO A 72 9.91 4.78 -7.60
CA PRO A 72 10.12 5.75 -6.54
C PRO A 72 10.60 7.09 -7.11
N HIS A 73 10.14 8.19 -6.51
CA HIS A 73 10.53 9.52 -6.89
C HIS A 73 10.56 10.42 -5.65
N LEU A 74 11.59 11.25 -5.54
CA LEU A 74 11.69 12.30 -4.54
C LEU A 74 11.35 13.64 -5.21
N ILE A 75 10.19 14.20 -4.88
CA ILE A 75 9.74 15.47 -5.46
C ILE A 75 10.66 16.59 -4.97
N GLY A 76 11.33 17.28 -5.90
CA GLY A 76 12.25 18.39 -5.62
C GLY A 76 13.64 17.99 -5.11
N GLY A 77 13.96 16.70 -5.10
CA GLY A 77 15.31 16.20 -4.86
C GLY A 77 16.24 16.30 -6.07
#